data_AF-K1SIV5-F1
#
_entry.id   AF-K1SIV5-F1
#
_cell.length_a   1.000
_cell.length_b   1.000
_cell.length_c   1.000
_cell.angle_alpha   90.00
_cell.angle_beta   90.00
_cell.angle_gamma   90.00
#
_symmetry.space_group_name_H-M   'P 1'
#
loop_
_entity.id
_entity.type
_entity.pdbx_description
1 polymer ?
#
loop_
_entity_poly.entity_id
_entity_poly.type
_entity_poly.pdbx_seq_one_letter_code
_entity_poly.pdbx_strand_id
1 'polypeptide(L)'
;QAVTGPLTLYASYSRDICLIDQGMVARVTGRSLEEERHLPNPNQTDVRWGLGGTDLGIIWEIAPGRYGLFFGDSYGSDFVPVAGGGPGAAGDWRSNVLAYSEDSDLSDGLTFSGMAVDPNNAGRAREIIPRENYKLFTSIPTAAIALDGVQYVHYMYWQVGTDFDPLNYSSIYRSLDNGATWESCRDRIEFDEDSNFGMVGYATREGDPYCYMMGTHIGRSRSAYLARFRYGDILDRSAYEYWNGTTRRWVQGDEREATVVLNGTVGELSVMWLEKYRRWIVLYFDQEKYAICYRSAARINGEWSEERILVSGADYPQLYGSYIHPASAGSDDLYYTMSEWVPYNVFLMRTSIRCLED
;
A
#
# COMPACT_ATOMS: atom_id res chain seq x y z
N GLN A 1 33.76 -10.37 -34.87
CA GLN A 1 34.52 -10.27 -33.60
C GLN A 1 33.57 -10.67 -32.48
N ALA A 2 33.85 -11.79 -31.81
CA ALA A 2 33.07 -12.24 -30.67
C ALA A 2 33.34 -11.31 -29.48
N VAL A 3 32.29 -10.72 -28.92
CA VAL A 3 32.37 -9.87 -27.73
C VAL A 3 32.51 -10.79 -26.52
N THR A 4 33.73 -11.14 -26.14
CA THR A 4 34.04 -11.79 -24.87
C THR A 4 34.23 -10.72 -23.81
N GLY A 5 33.12 -10.15 -23.34
CA GLY A 5 33.11 -9.42 -22.07
C GLY A 5 33.04 -10.42 -20.91
N PRO A 6 33.65 -10.16 -19.74
CA PRO A 6 33.52 -11.03 -18.59
C PRO A 6 32.05 -11.10 -18.16
N LEU A 7 31.45 -12.28 -18.27
CA LEU A 7 30.20 -12.63 -17.59
C LEU A 7 30.47 -12.51 -16.09
N THR A 8 30.14 -11.36 -15.52
CA THR A 8 30.19 -11.18 -14.07
C THR A 8 28.97 -11.89 -13.51
N LEU A 9 29.16 -13.14 -13.08
CA LEU A 9 28.15 -13.94 -12.41
C LEU A 9 27.95 -13.33 -11.01
N TYR A 10 27.06 -12.35 -10.90
CA TYR A 10 26.62 -11.85 -9.60
C TYR A 10 25.62 -12.85 -9.01
N ALA A 11 26.12 -13.95 -8.47
CA ALA A 11 25.30 -14.81 -7.63
C ALA A 11 25.03 -14.06 -6.32
N SER A 12 23.89 -13.38 -6.21
CA SER A 12 23.38 -12.95 -4.91
C SER A 12 22.74 -14.17 -4.25
N TYR A 13 23.54 -14.91 -3.51
CA TYR A 13 23.12 -16.07 -2.70
C TYR A 13 22.29 -15.64 -1.46
N SER A 14 21.30 -14.75 -1.60
CA SER A 14 20.27 -14.68 -0.55
C SER A 14 19.27 -15.80 -0.83
N ARG A 15 19.16 -16.74 0.10
CA ARG A 15 18.16 -17.82 0.03
C ARG A 15 16.78 -17.18 -0.06
N ASP A 16 15.91 -17.78 -0.85
CA ASP A 16 14.52 -17.34 -0.92
C ASP A 16 13.84 -17.49 0.45
N ILE A 17 12.75 -16.75 0.65
CA ILE A 17 12.02 -16.71 1.92
C ILE A 17 10.64 -17.32 1.77
N CYS A 18 10.13 -17.87 2.87
CA CYS A 18 8.73 -18.19 3.05
C CYS A 18 8.14 -17.41 4.23
N LEU A 19 6.87 -17.07 4.08
CA LEU A 19 6.02 -16.53 5.13
C LEU A 19 5.20 -17.67 5.73
N ILE A 20 5.14 -17.72 7.06
CA ILE A 20 4.47 -18.78 7.83
C ILE A 20 3.81 -18.19 9.09
N ASP A 21 3.12 -19.02 9.88
CA ASP A 21 2.58 -18.65 11.19
C ASP A 21 1.73 -17.36 11.12
N GLN A 22 0.94 -17.22 10.05
CA GLN A 22 0.14 -16.04 9.77
C GLN A 22 -1.15 -15.97 10.62
N GLY A 23 -1.51 -14.77 11.07
CA GLY A 23 -2.73 -14.55 11.87
C GLY A 23 -3.08 -13.08 12.09
N MET A 24 -4.35 -12.84 12.43
CA MET A 24 -4.81 -11.56 12.95
C MET A 24 -4.25 -11.30 14.35
N VAL A 25 -3.68 -10.12 14.55
CA VAL A 25 -3.18 -9.63 15.84
C VAL A 25 -4.21 -8.73 16.51
N ALA A 26 -4.81 -7.80 15.76
CA ALA A 26 -5.68 -6.79 16.31
C ALA A 26 -6.68 -6.25 15.29
N ARG A 27 -7.81 -5.74 15.77
CA ARG A 27 -8.65 -4.81 15.00
C ARG A 27 -8.02 -3.42 15.09
N VAL A 28 -7.85 -2.76 13.94
CA VAL A 28 -7.21 -1.44 13.84
C VAL A 28 -8.24 -0.32 13.81
N THR A 29 -9.38 -0.53 13.14
CA THR A 29 -10.44 0.49 12.96
C THR A 29 -11.81 0.00 13.41
N GLY A 30 -12.73 0.95 13.61
CA GLY A 30 -14.11 0.73 14.01
C GLY A 30 -14.25 0.19 15.43
N ARG A 31 -15.47 -0.30 15.73
CA ARG A 31 -15.78 -0.97 17.01
C ARG A 31 -15.51 -2.45 16.94
N SER A 32 -15.15 -3.05 18.07
CA SER A 32 -15.08 -4.51 18.17
C SER A 32 -16.46 -5.14 17.97
N LEU A 33 -16.49 -6.23 17.21
CA LEU A 33 -17.68 -7.07 17.06
C LEU A 33 -17.63 -8.23 18.06
N GLU A 34 -18.78 -8.84 18.34
CA GLU A 34 -18.93 -9.87 19.38
C GLU A 34 -18.12 -11.14 19.05
N GLU A 35 -18.03 -11.48 17.77
CA GLU A 35 -17.25 -12.56 17.18
C GLU A 35 -15.73 -12.31 17.27
N GLU A 36 -15.32 -11.03 17.25
CA GLU A 36 -13.93 -10.57 17.26
C GLU A 36 -13.45 -10.15 18.66
N ARG A 37 -14.26 -10.33 19.71
CA ARG A 37 -13.98 -9.81 21.07
C ARG A 37 -12.65 -10.28 21.70
N HIS A 38 -12.03 -11.30 21.11
CA HIS A 38 -10.72 -11.83 21.52
C HIS A 38 -9.56 -11.01 20.95
N LEU A 39 -9.79 -10.21 19.90
CA LEU A 39 -8.81 -9.31 19.32
C LEU A 39 -8.75 -8.00 20.10
N PRO A 40 -7.55 -7.49 20.42
CA PRO A 40 -7.39 -6.12 20.90
C PRO A 40 -7.88 -5.12 19.86
N ASN A 41 -8.45 -4.02 20.34
CA ASN A 41 -8.85 -2.86 19.55
C ASN A 41 -8.45 -1.59 20.34
N PRO A 42 -7.17 -1.20 20.33
CA PRO A 42 -6.69 -0.07 21.12
C PRO A 42 -7.26 1.27 20.63
N ASN A 43 -7.78 1.30 19.40
CA ASN A 43 -8.14 2.54 18.73
C ASN A 43 -9.61 2.91 18.91
N GLN A 44 -10.57 1.98 18.85
CA GLN A 44 -12.02 2.28 18.96
C GLN A 44 -12.41 3.53 18.14
N THR A 45 -12.04 3.52 16.85
CA THR A 45 -12.02 4.74 16.03
C THR A 45 -13.41 5.33 15.80
N ASP A 46 -14.46 4.53 15.94
CA ASP A 46 -15.84 4.97 15.83
C ASP A 46 -16.23 5.93 16.96
N VAL A 47 -15.65 5.72 18.15
CA VAL A 47 -15.87 6.58 19.33
C VAL A 47 -14.90 7.76 19.33
N ARG A 48 -13.61 7.54 19.05
CA ARG A 48 -12.58 8.58 19.22
C ARG A 48 -12.50 9.57 18.06
N TRP A 49 -12.81 9.13 16.84
CA TRP A 49 -12.60 9.92 15.62
C TRP A 49 -13.75 9.82 14.61
N GLY A 50 -14.91 9.30 15.03
CA GLY A 50 -16.09 9.20 14.19
C GLY A 50 -15.84 8.36 12.94
N LEU A 51 -14.98 7.36 13.02
CA LEU A 51 -14.59 6.47 11.93
C LEU A 51 -15.11 5.06 12.23
N GLY A 52 -16.31 4.74 11.73
CA GLY A 52 -17.00 3.48 12.04
C GLY A 52 -16.68 2.34 11.08
N GLY A 53 -16.47 2.65 9.80
CA GLY A 53 -16.07 1.70 8.77
C GLY A 53 -15.11 2.36 7.80
N THR A 54 -14.08 1.62 7.40
CA THR A 54 -13.03 2.08 6.47
C THR A 54 -12.21 0.92 5.96
N ASP A 55 -11.31 1.19 5.02
CA ASP A 55 -10.42 0.21 4.44
C ASP A 55 -9.01 0.74 4.19
N LEU A 56 -8.16 -0.15 3.69
CA LEU A 56 -6.74 0.01 3.41
C LEU A 56 -5.89 0.10 4.68
N GLY A 57 -5.22 1.23 4.94
CA GLY A 57 -4.19 1.34 5.98
C GLY A 57 -2.78 1.39 5.40
N ILE A 58 -2.59 2.17 4.34
CA ILE A 58 -1.29 2.43 3.72
C ILE A 58 -0.38 3.10 4.73
N ILE A 59 0.61 2.37 5.18
CA ILE A 59 1.51 2.78 6.23
C ILE A 59 2.89 3.15 5.70
N TRP A 60 3.42 4.26 6.20
CA TRP A 60 4.79 4.67 5.93
C TRP A 60 5.38 5.38 7.15
N GLU A 61 6.71 5.41 7.23
CA GLU A 61 7.43 6.13 8.28
C GLU A 61 7.52 7.60 7.88
N ILE A 62 6.80 8.47 8.61
CA ILE A 62 6.80 9.93 8.38
C ILE A 62 8.09 10.55 8.95
N ALA A 63 8.53 10.04 10.10
CA ALA A 63 9.75 10.41 10.80
C ALA A 63 10.22 9.19 11.61
N PRO A 64 11.49 9.11 12.04
CA PRO A 64 11.99 7.93 12.76
C PRO A 64 11.09 7.53 13.95
N GLY A 65 10.54 6.32 13.89
CA GLY A 65 9.64 5.76 14.90
C GLY A 65 8.21 6.35 14.92
N ARG A 66 7.86 7.17 13.93
CA ARG A 66 6.53 7.78 13.77
C ARG A 66 5.95 7.47 12.39
N TYR A 67 4.77 6.88 12.39
CA TYR A 67 4.12 6.35 11.20
C TYR A 67 2.87 7.15 10.85
N GLY A 68 2.62 7.29 9.55
CA GLY A 68 1.35 7.71 8.99
C GLY A 68 0.59 6.51 8.46
N LEU A 69 -0.73 6.54 8.58
CA LEU A 69 -1.60 5.52 7.98
C LEU A 69 -2.74 6.20 7.21
N PHE A 70 -2.70 6.09 5.88
CA PHE A 70 -3.82 6.49 5.04
C PHE A 70 -4.83 5.36 4.93
N PHE A 71 -6.09 5.71 5.12
CA PHE A 71 -7.23 4.83 4.87
C PHE A 71 -8.00 5.31 3.65
N GLY A 72 -8.75 4.40 3.03
CA GLY A 72 -9.60 4.70 1.88
C GLY A 72 -10.98 5.20 2.31
N ASP A 73 -12.01 4.75 1.60
CA ASP A 73 -13.37 5.22 1.79
C ASP A 73 -13.82 4.98 3.25
N SER A 74 -14.26 6.05 3.90
CA SER A 74 -14.41 6.12 5.35
C SER A 74 -15.79 6.66 5.74
N TYR A 75 -16.46 5.98 6.66
CA TYR A 75 -17.84 6.28 7.05
C TYR A 75 -17.96 6.57 8.55
N GLY A 76 -19.02 7.29 8.92
CA GLY A 76 -19.25 7.82 10.26
C GLY A 76 -19.42 6.76 11.35
N SER A 77 -19.56 7.21 12.60
CA SER A 77 -19.83 6.35 13.77
C SER A 77 -21.18 5.61 13.72
N ASP A 78 -22.06 6.04 12.81
CA ASP A 78 -23.34 5.40 12.47
C ASP A 78 -23.18 4.18 11.57
N PHE A 79 -21.96 3.88 11.10
CA PHE A 79 -21.68 2.69 10.32
C PHE A 79 -22.07 1.40 11.07
N VAL A 80 -22.76 0.51 10.35
CA VAL A 80 -23.13 -0.82 10.79
C VAL A 80 -22.83 -1.80 9.66
N PRO A 81 -22.09 -2.89 9.91
CA PRO A 81 -21.83 -3.90 8.89
C PRO A 81 -23.11 -4.45 8.27
N VAL A 82 -23.10 -4.64 6.96
CA VAL A 82 -24.19 -5.26 6.20
C VAL A 82 -23.68 -6.49 5.47
N ALA A 83 -24.56 -7.48 5.25
CA ALA A 83 -24.16 -8.77 4.67
C ALA A 83 -23.53 -8.68 3.26
N GLY A 84 -23.90 -7.68 2.46
CA GLY A 84 -23.28 -7.42 1.14
C GLY A 84 -22.00 -6.57 1.18
N GLY A 85 -21.59 -6.16 2.38
CA GLY A 85 -20.52 -5.20 2.65
C GLY A 85 -20.72 -3.80 2.08
N GLY A 86 -19.67 -2.99 2.19
CA GLY A 86 -19.70 -1.57 1.86
C GLY A 86 -20.45 -0.74 2.91
N PRO A 87 -20.81 0.52 2.58
CA PRO A 87 -21.29 1.48 3.58
C PRO A 87 -22.69 1.23 4.14
N GLY A 88 -23.51 0.41 3.49
CA GLY A 88 -24.92 0.28 3.86
C GLY A 88 -25.63 1.63 3.85
N ALA A 89 -26.22 2.01 4.99
CA ALA A 89 -26.90 3.29 5.18
C ALA A 89 -26.03 4.35 5.89
N ALA A 90 -24.75 4.07 6.11
CA ALA A 90 -23.85 4.95 6.84
C ALA A 90 -23.65 6.28 6.13
N GLY A 91 -23.67 7.37 6.90
CA GLY A 91 -23.35 8.70 6.43
C GLY A 91 -21.86 9.04 6.54
N ASP A 92 -21.60 10.34 6.45
CA ASP A 92 -20.28 10.94 6.70
C ASP A 92 -19.12 10.36 5.87
N TRP A 93 -19.40 10.08 4.59
CA TRP A 93 -18.41 9.54 3.66
C TRP A 93 -17.29 10.54 3.38
N ARG A 94 -16.07 10.17 3.81
CA ARG A 94 -14.79 10.80 3.48
C ARG A 94 -14.01 9.83 2.60
N SER A 95 -13.44 10.30 1.49
CA SER A 95 -12.73 9.46 0.51
C SER A 95 -11.48 8.79 1.08
N ASN A 96 -10.92 9.43 2.10
CA ASN A 96 -9.73 8.98 2.81
C ASN A 96 -9.63 9.73 4.14
N VAL A 97 -8.90 9.14 5.07
CA VAL A 97 -8.52 9.77 6.34
C VAL A 97 -7.08 9.38 6.70
N LEU A 98 -6.46 10.12 7.61
CA LEU A 98 -5.06 9.90 8.02
C LEU A 98 -4.97 9.71 9.53
N ALA A 99 -4.40 8.58 9.95
CA ALA A 99 -3.99 8.34 11.32
C ALA A 99 -2.46 8.49 11.50
N TYR A 100 -2.06 8.66 12.75
CA TYR A 100 -0.67 8.68 13.18
C TYR A 100 -0.45 7.63 14.25
N SER A 101 0.72 7.00 14.24
CA SER A 101 1.15 6.07 15.27
C SER A 101 2.61 6.33 15.65
N GLU A 102 2.93 6.11 16.91
CA GLU A 102 4.31 6.04 17.43
C GLU A 102 4.52 4.68 18.11
N ASP A 103 3.67 3.70 17.79
CA ASP A 103 3.68 2.39 18.39
C ASP A 103 4.90 1.59 17.90
N SER A 104 5.59 0.98 18.86
CA SER A 104 6.80 0.20 18.63
C SER A 104 6.62 -1.28 18.97
N ASP A 105 5.50 -1.66 19.61
CA ASP A 105 5.20 -3.05 19.93
C ASP A 105 3.94 -3.48 19.18
N LEU A 106 4.13 -4.05 17.99
CA LEU A 106 3.01 -4.49 17.17
C LEU A 106 2.42 -5.84 17.60
N SER A 107 2.97 -6.47 18.65
CA SER A 107 2.52 -7.79 19.11
C SER A 107 1.24 -7.74 19.94
N ASP A 108 0.88 -6.58 20.50
CA ASP A 108 -0.35 -6.35 21.26
C ASP A 108 -1.39 -5.48 20.51
N GLY A 109 -1.02 -4.99 19.32
CA GLY A 109 -1.91 -4.30 18.40
C GLY A 109 -1.21 -3.18 17.64
N LEU A 110 -1.99 -2.24 17.11
CA LEU A 110 -1.45 -1.04 16.48
C LEU A 110 -2.19 0.17 17.05
N THR A 111 -1.55 0.87 17.99
CA THR A 111 -2.15 2.01 18.67
C THR A 111 -1.92 3.31 17.91
N PHE A 112 -2.97 4.09 17.73
CA PHE A 112 -2.88 5.43 17.16
C PHE A 112 -2.55 6.48 18.23
N SER A 113 -1.54 7.30 17.96
CA SER A 113 -1.24 8.50 18.73
C SER A 113 -2.23 9.63 18.40
N GLY A 114 -2.85 9.59 17.22
CA GLY A 114 -3.93 10.51 16.84
C GLY A 114 -4.41 10.30 15.41
N MET A 115 -5.35 11.14 14.98
CA MET A 115 -5.76 11.27 13.58
C MET A 115 -5.73 12.72 13.15
N ALA A 116 -5.61 12.96 11.84
CA ALA A 116 -5.90 14.27 11.28
C ALA A 116 -7.42 14.52 11.42
N VAL A 117 -7.78 15.50 12.25
CA VAL A 117 -9.18 15.78 12.62
C VAL A 117 -9.63 17.13 12.09
N ASP A 118 -10.94 17.34 12.03
CA ASP A 118 -11.50 18.64 11.69
C ASP A 118 -11.05 19.71 12.69
N PRO A 119 -10.71 20.93 12.24
CA PRO A 119 -10.28 22.01 13.14
C PRO A 119 -11.29 22.35 14.26
N ASN A 120 -12.58 22.14 14.00
CA ASN A 120 -13.67 22.45 14.92
C ASN A 120 -14.33 21.19 15.52
N ASN A 121 -13.82 19.99 15.22
CA ASN A 121 -14.33 18.73 15.76
C ASN A 121 -13.21 17.69 15.88
N ALA A 122 -12.54 17.69 17.04
CA ALA A 122 -11.47 16.73 17.33
C ALA A 122 -11.94 15.27 17.39
N GLY A 123 -13.26 15.03 17.46
CA GLY A 123 -13.87 13.71 17.43
C GLY A 123 -14.20 13.22 16.02
N ARG A 124 -13.82 13.95 14.96
CA ARG A 124 -14.06 13.56 13.57
C ARG A 124 -12.76 13.63 12.76
N ALA A 125 -12.29 12.49 12.28
CA ALA A 125 -11.22 12.43 11.31
C ALA A 125 -11.64 13.17 10.02
N ARG A 126 -10.77 14.04 9.49
CA ARG A 126 -11.06 14.84 8.30
C ARG A 126 -10.58 14.15 7.03
N GLU A 127 -11.26 14.44 5.92
CA GLU A 127 -10.79 14.09 4.59
C GLU A 127 -9.49 14.85 4.27
N ILE A 128 -8.50 14.18 3.69
CA ILE A 128 -7.19 14.77 3.35
C ILE A 128 -7.11 15.10 1.87
N ILE A 129 -7.42 14.13 1.02
CA ILE A 129 -7.46 14.28 -0.44
C ILE A 129 -8.93 14.43 -0.83
N PRO A 130 -9.39 15.65 -1.16
CA PRO A 130 -10.78 15.89 -1.50
C PRO A 130 -11.14 15.27 -2.85
N ARG A 131 -12.39 14.83 -2.99
CA ARG A 131 -12.97 14.42 -4.28
C ARG A 131 -13.71 15.58 -4.95
N GLU A 132 -13.64 15.67 -6.27
CA GLU A 132 -14.33 16.72 -7.03
C GLU A 132 -15.84 16.42 -7.19
N ASN A 133 -16.21 15.16 -7.46
CA ASN A 133 -17.60 14.74 -7.64
C ASN A 133 -18.07 13.75 -6.57
N TYR A 134 -18.70 14.29 -5.52
CA TYR A 134 -19.10 13.57 -4.30
C TYR A 134 -20.06 12.40 -4.47
N LYS A 135 -20.67 12.21 -5.66
CA LYS A 135 -21.67 11.14 -5.89
C LYS A 135 -21.14 9.94 -6.67
N LEU A 136 -20.06 10.14 -7.44
CA LEU A 136 -19.64 9.16 -8.44
C LEU A 136 -18.17 8.77 -8.31
N PHE A 137 -17.35 9.61 -7.69
CA PHE A 137 -15.90 9.40 -7.64
C PHE A 137 -15.39 9.47 -6.22
N THR A 138 -14.26 8.81 -5.99
CA THR A 138 -13.50 8.89 -4.75
C THR A 138 -12.02 9.05 -5.04
N SER A 139 -11.31 9.66 -4.09
CA SER A 139 -9.84 9.75 -4.11
C SER A 139 -9.28 8.74 -3.13
N ILE A 140 -8.74 7.65 -3.66
CA ILE A 140 -8.26 6.50 -2.89
C ILE A 140 -6.72 6.53 -2.85
N PRO A 141 -6.09 6.70 -1.68
CA PRO A 141 -4.66 6.54 -1.53
C PRO A 141 -4.21 5.11 -1.90
N THR A 142 -3.11 4.98 -2.62
CA THR A 142 -2.57 3.69 -3.09
C THR A 142 -1.20 3.39 -2.49
N ALA A 143 -0.38 4.41 -2.27
CA ALA A 143 0.91 4.34 -1.59
C ALA A 143 1.26 5.65 -0.91
N ALA A 144 2.16 5.60 0.07
CA ALA A 144 2.78 6.77 0.66
C ALA A 144 4.26 6.52 0.95
N ILE A 145 5.08 7.57 0.90
CA ILE A 145 6.54 7.48 1.10
C ILE A 145 7.09 8.83 1.58
N ALA A 146 8.14 8.77 2.40
CA ALA A 146 8.97 9.93 2.76
C ALA A 146 10.24 9.94 1.91
N LEU A 147 10.50 11.04 1.20
CA LEU A 147 11.70 11.24 0.37
C LEU A 147 12.29 12.62 0.70
N ASP A 148 13.57 12.65 1.09
CA ASP A 148 14.29 13.89 1.46
C ASP A 148 13.54 14.80 2.45
N GLY A 149 12.83 14.20 3.41
CA GLY A 149 12.05 14.90 4.43
C GLY A 149 10.67 15.40 3.98
N VAL A 150 10.28 15.14 2.73
CA VAL A 150 8.95 15.44 2.18
C VAL A 150 8.12 14.17 2.14
N GLN A 151 6.86 14.28 2.56
CA GLN A 151 5.91 13.17 2.52
C GLN A 151 5.12 13.23 1.22
N TYR A 152 4.92 12.10 0.58
CA TYR A 152 4.14 11.97 -0.65
C TYR A 152 3.09 10.88 -0.47
N VAL A 153 1.88 11.13 -0.94
CA VAL A 153 0.81 10.13 -1.07
C VAL A 153 0.38 10.08 -2.52
N HIS A 154 0.48 8.89 -3.11
CA HIS A 154 -0.08 8.59 -4.42
C HIS A 154 -1.53 8.18 -4.22
N TYR A 155 -2.43 8.73 -5.03
CA TYR A 155 -3.84 8.40 -5.00
C TYR A 155 -4.37 8.14 -6.40
N MET A 156 -5.35 7.25 -6.51
CA MET A 156 -6.19 7.14 -7.70
C MET A 156 -7.49 7.92 -7.49
N TYR A 157 -7.90 8.64 -8.51
CA TYR A 157 -9.25 9.19 -8.64
C TYR A 157 -10.06 8.21 -9.49
N TRP A 158 -11.09 7.62 -8.89
CA TRP A 158 -11.75 6.45 -9.44
C TRP A 158 -13.27 6.57 -9.38
N GLN A 159 -13.93 6.19 -10.47
CA GLN A 159 -15.38 6.11 -10.52
C GLN A 159 -15.91 4.88 -9.78
N VAL A 160 -16.77 5.11 -8.79
CA VAL A 160 -17.37 4.04 -7.99
C VAL A 160 -18.16 3.06 -8.87
N GLY A 161 -17.74 1.79 -8.84
CA GLY A 161 -18.44 0.67 -9.47
C GLY A 161 -18.04 0.38 -10.91
N THR A 162 -16.99 0.99 -11.45
CA THR A 162 -16.44 0.64 -12.78
C THR A 162 -14.92 0.70 -12.81
N ASP A 163 -14.29 -0.36 -13.33
CA ASP A 163 -12.83 -0.42 -13.50
C ASP A 163 -12.33 0.46 -14.65
N PHE A 164 -13.24 0.89 -15.55
CA PHE A 164 -12.89 1.72 -16.69
C PHE A 164 -13.86 2.90 -16.78
N ASP A 165 -13.32 4.08 -16.52
CA ASP A 165 -13.94 5.35 -16.89
C ASP A 165 -12.83 6.28 -17.43
N PRO A 166 -13.04 6.96 -18.56
CA PRO A 166 -12.05 7.90 -19.12
C PRO A 166 -11.69 9.09 -18.23
N LEU A 167 -12.40 9.30 -17.12
CA LEU A 167 -12.10 10.32 -16.11
C LEU A 167 -11.27 9.77 -14.94
N ASN A 168 -10.97 8.46 -14.93
CA ASN A 168 -10.06 7.89 -13.95
C ASN A 168 -8.64 8.42 -14.21
N TYR A 169 -7.91 8.68 -13.14
CA TYR A 169 -6.50 9.07 -13.21
C TYR A 169 -5.83 8.76 -11.87
N SER A 170 -4.52 8.88 -11.78
CA SER A 170 -3.81 8.93 -10.50
C SER A 170 -2.83 10.09 -10.45
N SER A 171 -2.54 10.54 -9.23
CA SER A 171 -1.64 11.67 -9.01
C SER A 171 -1.12 11.64 -7.57
N ILE A 172 -0.44 12.71 -7.14
CA ILE A 172 0.28 12.80 -5.88
C ILE A 172 -0.17 14.03 -5.10
N TYR A 173 -0.36 13.87 -3.80
CA TYR A 173 -0.33 14.97 -2.82
C TYR A 173 0.98 14.93 -2.05
N ARG A 174 1.47 16.09 -1.61
CA ARG A 174 2.67 16.17 -0.75
C ARG A 174 2.41 16.94 0.53
N SER A 175 3.20 16.63 1.56
CA SER A 175 3.25 17.35 2.82
C SER A 175 4.70 17.72 3.17
N LEU A 176 4.92 18.99 3.53
CA LEU A 176 6.22 19.53 3.94
C LEU A 176 6.37 19.62 5.47
N ASP A 177 5.35 19.21 6.21
CA ASP A 177 5.22 19.39 7.66
C ASP A 177 4.80 18.08 8.36
N ASN A 178 5.35 16.95 7.89
CA ASN A 178 5.16 15.63 8.48
C ASN A 178 3.68 15.20 8.58
N GLY A 179 2.93 15.44 7.50
CA GLY A 179 1.55 15.01 7.33
C GLY A 179 0.50 15.97 7.88
N ALA A 180 0.89 17.10 8.48
CA ALA A 180 -0.07 18.03 9.08
C ALA A 180 -0.92 18.77 8.02
N THR A 181 -0.29 19.23 6.94
CA THR A 181 -0.95 19.83 5.77
C THR A 181 -0.52 19.16 4.47
N TRP A 182 -1.43 19.10 3.51
CA TRP A 182 -1.25 18.42 2.24
C TRP A 182 -1.65 19.32 1.08
N GLU A 183 -0.88 19.32 0.01
CA GLU A 183 -1.17 20.04 -1.23
C GLU A 183 -1.11 19.12 -2.45
N SER A 184 -2.01 19.36 -3.40
CA SER A 184 -2.05 18.62 -4.67
C SER A 184 -0.82 18.94 -5.51
N CYS A 185 -0.27 17.90 -6.16
CA CYS A 185 0.79 18.02 -7.16
C CYS A 185 0.29 17.65 -8.57
N ARG A 186 -1.03 17.60 -8.77
CA ARG A 186 -1.65 17.21 -10.06
C ARG A 186 -1.26 18.11 -11.22
N ASP A 187 -0.96 19.37 -10.96
CA ASP A 187 -0.41 20.32 -11.94
C ASP A 187 1.01 19.97 -12.42
N ARG A 188 1.70 19.08 -11.70
CA ARG A 188 3.10 18.67 -11.99
C ARG A 188 3.20 17.22 -12.44
N ILE A 189 2.37 16.35 -11.88
CA ILE A 189 2.39 14.92 -12.21
C ILE A 189 0.99 14.30 -12.18
N GLU A 190 0.66 13.59 -13.25
CA GLU A 190 -0.56 12.84 -13.42
C GLU A 190 -0.27 11.59 -14.25
N PHE A 191 -1.01 10.52 -13.96
CA PHE A 191 -1.06 9.28 -14.70
C PHE A 191 -2.50 9.08 -15.18
N ASP A 192 -2.65 8.88 -16.48
CA ASP A 192 -3.92 8.67 -17.17
C ASP A 192 -4.55 7.31 -16.83
N GLU A 193 -5.80 7.11 -17.25
CA GLU A 193 -6.60 5.91 -16.97
C GLU A 193 -5.94 4.62 -17.49
N ASP A 194 -5.12 4.73 -18.53
CA ASP A 194 -4.41 3.63 -19.17
C ASP A 194 -2.93 3.53 -18.75
N SER A 195 -2.46 4.35 -17.80
CA SER A 195 -1.11 4.22 -17.26
C SER A 195 -0.89 2.88 -16.58
N ASN A 196 0.32 2.34 -16.74
CA ASN A 196 0.84 1.19 -15.99
C ASN A 196 1.12 1.50 -14.51
N PHE A 197 0.91 2.75 -14.07
CA PHE A 197 1.29 3.28 -12.77
C PHE A 197 0.14 4.05 -12.09
N GLY A 198 -1.10 3.64 -12.35
CA GLY A 198 -2.32 4.18 -11.75
C GLY A 198 -2.52 3.79 -10.27
N MET A 199 -2.15 2.56 -9.91
CA MET A 199 -2.00 2.13 -8.51
C MET A 199 -0.58 1.66 -8.29
N VAL A 200 0.00 1.95 -7.12
CA VAL A 200 1.45 1.78 -6.93
C VAL A 200 1.80 1.31 -5.54
N GLY A 201 3.03 0.83 -5.39
CA GLY A 201 3.74 0.68 -4.13
C GLY A 201 5.15 1.26 -4.27
N TYR A 202 5.56 2.07 -3.30
CA TYR A 202 6.91 2.66 -3.26
C TYR A 202 7.81 1.87 -2.32
N ALA A 203 9.09 1.79 -2.68
CA ALA A 203 10.10 1.30 -1.76
C ALA A 203 11.46 1.95 -2.00
N THR A 204 12.20 2.12 -0.91
CA THR A 204 13.59 2.55 -0.91
C THR A 204 14.45 1.46 -0.28
N ARG A 205 15.76 1.61 -0.42
CA ARG A 205 16.75 0.78 0.25
C ARG A 205 17.89 1.67 0.71
N GLU A 206 18.39 1.44 1.92
CA GLU A 206 19.47 2.26 2.47
C GLU A 206 20.70 2.26 1.55
N GLY A 207 21.23 3.46 1.28
CA GLY A 207 22.39 3.66 0.39
C GLY A 207 22.08 3.60 -1.11
N ASP A 208 20.85 3.28 -1.52
CA ASP A 208 20.41 3.36 -2.92
C ASP A 208 19.82 4.75 -3.21
N PRO A 209 20.32 5.50 -4.22
CA PRO A 209 19.80 6.83 -4.51
C PRO A 209 18.43 6.83 -5.21
N TYR A 210 17.88 5.66 -5.53
CA TYR A 210 16.61 5.54 -6.23
C TYR A 210 15.48 5.17 -5.28
N CYS A 211 14.32 5.79 -5.49
CA CYS A 211 13.03 5.27 -5.06
C CYS A 211 12.51 4.36 -6.17
N TYR A 212 12.03 3.18 -5.81
CA TYR A 212 11.40 2.22 -6.72
C TYR A 212 9.88 2.35 -6.63
N MET A 213 9.23 2.27 -7.78
CA MET A 213 7.79 2.38 -7.93
C MET A 213 7.31 1.16 -8.70
N MET A 214 6.66 0.24 -8.01
CA MET A 214 5.96 -0.88 -8.66
C MET A 214 4.52 -0.45 -8.90
N GLY A 215 4.05 -0.54 -10.14
CA GLY A 215 2.76 0.01 -10.54
C GLY A 215 1.89 -0.99 -11.30
N THR A 216 0.58 -0.78 -11.24
CA THR A 216 -0.43 -1.42 -12.07
C THR A 216 -1.33 -0.34 -12.67
N HIS A 217 -2.14 -0.71 -13.65
CA HIS A 217 -3.29 0.12 -14.00
C HIS A 217 -4.24 0.30 -12.81
N ILE A 218 -5.12 1.28 -12.91
CA ILE A 218 -6.24 1.44 -11.97
C ILE A 218 -7.10 0.17 -11.99
N GLY A 219 -7.45 -0.31 -10.79
CA GLY A 219 -8.16 -1.57 -10.59
C GLY A 219 -7.25 -2.75 -10.27
N ARG A 220 -7.83 -3.94 -10.15
CA ARG A 220 -7.16 -5.14 -9.59
C ARG A 220 -6.79 -6.19 -10.61
N SER A 221 -7.12 -5.99 -11.89
CA SER A 221 -7.13 -7.03 -12.92
C SER A 221 -5.86 -7.10 -13.78
N ARG A 222 -4.83 -6.33 -13.44
CA ARG A 222 -3.64 -6.15 -14.29
C ARG A 222 -2.35 -6.55 -13.60
N SER A 223 -1.37 -6.87 -14.43
CA SER A 223 -0.01 -7.21 -14.03
C SER A 223 0.77 -5.96 -13.60
N ALA A 224 1.87 -6.18 -12.87
CA ALA A 224 2.69 -5.09 -12.36
C ALA A 224 3.92 -4.78 -13.23
N TYR A 225 4.30 -3.51 -13.22
CA TYR A 225 5.41 -2.90 -13.93
C TYR A 225 6.34 -2.20 -12.94
N LEU A 226 7.56 -1.87 -13.36
CA LEU A 226 8.57 -1.27 -12.47
C LEU A 226 9.17 0.00 -13.08
N ALA A 227 9.17 1.06 -12.28
CA ALA A 227 9.88 2.30 -12.52
C ALA A 227 10.80 2.64 -11.34
N ARG A 228 11.71 3.58 -11.55
CA ARG A 228 12.50 4.21 -10.49
C ARG A 228 12.79 5.67 -10.83
N PHE A 229 13.10 6.46 -9.82
CA PHE A 229 13.49 7.86 -9.95
C PHE A 229 14.39 8.26 -8.77
N ARG A 230 15.17 9.34 -8.90
CA ARG A 230 15.90 9.91 -7.74
C ARG A 230 14.89 10.55 -6.80
N TYR A 231 15.21 10.63 -5.51
CA TYR A 231 14.27 11.11 -4.49
C TYR A 231 13.64 12.48 -4.81
N GLY A 232 14.44 13.44 -5.32
CA GLY A 232 13.96 14.76 -5.72
C GLY A 232 13.11 14.81 -7.01
N ASP A 233 13.05 13.71 -7.76
CA ASP A 233 12.44 13.66 -9.10
C ASP A 233 11.02 13.08 -9.10
N ILE A 234 10.43 12.75 -7.93
CA ILE A 234 9.09 12.14 -7.83
C ILE A 234 7.96 12.95 -8.50
N LEU A 235 8.15 14.26 -8.71
CA LEU A 235 7.18 15.12 -9.41
C LEU A 235 7.57 15.42 -10.86
N ASP A 236 8.58 14.74 -11.42
CA ASP A 236 9.05 14.89 -12.79
C ASP A 236 9.06 13.54 -13.52
N ARG A 237 7.96 13.24 -14.22
CA ARG A 237 7.80 11.99 -14.99
C ARG A 237 8.85 11.83 -16.11
N SER A 238 9.50 12.91 -16.57
CA SER A 238 10.56 12.81 -17.59
C SER A 238 11.88 12.26 -17.04
N ALA A 239 12.08 12.32 -15.72
CA ALA A 239 13.22 11.76 -15.02
C ALA A 239 13.02 10.28 -14.64
N TYR A 240 11.81 9.75 -14.79
CA TYR A 240 11.51 8.36 -14.43
C TYR A 240 12.23 7.41 -15.37
N GLU A 241 12.78 6.35 -14.80
CA GLU A 241 13.40 5.25 -15.51
C GLU A 241 12.53 4.00 -15.40
N TYR A 242 12.09 3.46 -16.53
CA TYR A 242 11.20 2.30 -16.61
C TYR A 242 11.97 1.02 -16.94
N TRP A 243 11.67 -0.08 -16.25
CA TRP A 243 12.40 -1.34 -16.44
C TRP A 243 11.89 -2.10 -17.67
N ASN A 244 12.76 -2.24 -18.68
CA ASN A 244 12.54 -3.12 -19.81
C ASN A 244 13.27 -4.44 -19.57
N GLY A 245 12.52 -5.47 -19.18
CA GLY A 245 13.02 -6.81 -18.87
C GLY A 245 13.52 -7.59 -20.09
N THR A 246 13.01 -7.28 -21.28
CA THR A 246 13.48 -7.89 -22.55
C THR A 246 14.90 -7.45 -22.88
N THR A 247 15.17 -6.14 -22.79
CA THR A 247 16.50 -5.58 -23.07
C THR A 247 17.41 -5.57 -21.83
N ARG A 248 16.84 -5.82 -20.65
CA ARG A 248 17.48 -5.74 -19.32
C ARG A 248 18.07 -4.35 -19.06
N ARG A 249 17.33 -3.30 -19.40
CA ARG A 249 17.75 -1.90 -19.25
C ARG A 249 16.66 -1.05 -18.63
N TRP A 250 17.11 -0.03 -17.91
CA TRP A 250 16.29 1.09 -17.50
C TRP A 250 16.19 2.07 -18.68
N VAL A 251 14.97 2.45 -19.05
CA VAL A 251 14.68 3.38 -20.14
C VAL A 251 14.04 4.64 -19.56
N GLN A 252 14.68 5.79 -19.76
CA GLN A 252 14.22 7.04 -19.19
C GLN A 252 13.08 7.66 -20.00
N GLY A 253 12.04 8.16 -19.31
CA GLY A 253 11.01 9.03 -19.86
C GLY A 253 9.98 8.37 -20.79
N ASP A 254 10.04 7.05 -20.98
CA ASP A 254 9.07 6.31 -21.80
C ASP A 254 8.47 5.13 -21.05
N GLU A 255 7.27 5.33 -20.50
CA GLU A 255 6.53 4.33 -19.75
C GLU A 255 6.18 3.08 -20.56
N ARG A 256 6.03 3.22 -21.88
CA ARG A 256 5.63 2.12 -22.78
C ARG A 256 6.73 1.06 -22.91
N GLU A 257 7.95 1.40 -22.50
CA GLU A 257 9.08 0.49 -22.47
C GLU A 257 9.08 -0.41 -21.22
N ALA A 258 8.26 -0.11 -20.22
CA ALA A 258 8.09 -0.96 -19.05
C ALA A 258 7.53 -2.32 -19.47
N THR A 259 8.21 -3.39 -19.12
CA THR A 259 7.69 -4.76 -19.28
C THR A 259 7.15 -5.28 -17.95
N VAL A 260 6.20 -6.20 -18.02
CA VAL A 260 5.66 -6.90 -16.84
C VAL A 260 6.79 -7.49 -15.97
N VAL A 261 6.76 -7.17 -14.67
CA VAL A 261 7.65 -7.75 -13.66
C VAL A 261 6.93 -8.78 -12.78
N LEU A 262 5.63 -8.59 -12.52
CA LEU A 262 4.77 -9.58 -11.87
C LEU A 262 3.57 -9.84 -12.78
N ASN A 263 3.45 -11.06 -13.27
CA ASN A 263 2.32 -11.49 -14.10
C ASN A 263 1.08 -11.84 -13.25
N GLY A 264 -0.10 -11.77 -13.86
CA GLY A 264 -1.37 -12.09 -13.20
C GLY A 264 -2.13 -10.84 -12.77
N THR A 265 -2.93 -10.99 -11.71
CA THR A 265 -3.73 -9.91 -11.14
C THR A 265 -3.09 -9.38 -9.87
N VAL A 266 -2.84 -8.07 -9.84
CA VAL A 266 -2.15 -7.40 -8.74
C VAL A 266 -3.01 -6.20 -8.31
N GLY A 267 -3.58 -6.27 -7.12
CA GLY A 267 -4.31 -5.19 -6.44
C GLY A 267 -3.63 -4.78 -5.13
N GLU A 268 -3.88 -3.56 -4.66
CA GLU A 268 -3.43 -3.01 -3.36
C GLU A 268 -2.05 -3.50 -2.91
N LEU A 269 -1.02 -3.23 -3.75
CA LEU A 269 0.31 -3.78 -3.57
C LEU A 269 1.15 -2.98 -2.57
N SER A 270 2.02 -3.68 -1.84
CA SER A 270 3.00 -3.12 -0.93
C SER A 270 4.34 -3.80 -1.15
N VAL A 271 5.39 -3.02 -1.41
CA VAL A 271 6.74 -3.53 -1.66
C VAL A 271 7.70 -3.02 -0.59
N MET A 272 8.60 -3.87 -0.13
CA MET A 272 9.58 -3.51 0.91
C MET A 272 10.89 -4.26 0.71
N TRP A 273 12.00 -3.63 1.08
CA TRP A 273 13.28 -4.30 1.23
C TRP A 273 13.44 -4.82 2.68
N LEU A 274 13.67 -6.12 2.82
CA LEU A 274 13.94 -6.80 4.08
C LEU A 274 15.45 -6.81 4.33
N GLU A 275 15.95 -5.89 5.13
CA GLU A 275 17.40 -5.71 5.37
C GLU A 275 18.06 -6.98 5.93
N LYS A 276 17.40 -7.65 6.88
CA LYS A 276 17.90 -8.88 7.52
C LYS A 276 18.10 -10.02 6.51
N TYR A 277 17.16 -10.17 5.58
CA TYR A 277 17.16 -11.26 4.60
C TYR A 277 17.85 -10.87 3.29
N ARG A 278 18.13 -9.58 3.08
CA ARG A 278 18.65 -9.01 1.83
C ARG A 278 17.79 -9.41 0.63
N ARG A 279 16.48 -9.17 0.76
CA ARG A 279 15.49 -9.48 -0.28
C ARG A 279 14.41 -8.41 -0.35
N TRP A 280 13.92 -8.20 -1.56
CA TRP A 280 12.65 -7.52 -1.80
C TRP A 280 11.53 -8.49 -1.54
N ILE A 281 10.46 -8.00 -0.93
CA ILE A 281 9.18 -8.67 -0.81
C ILE A 281 8.10 -7.75 -1.36
N VAL A 282 7.09 -8.35 -1.99
CA VAL A 282 5.86 -7.67 -2.38
C VAL A 282 4.68 -8.48 -1.86
N LEU A 283 3.75 -7.80 -1.20
CA LEU A 283 2.42 -8.31 -0.89
C LEU A 283 1.40 -7.63 -1.81
N TYR A 284 0.37 -8.35 -2.24
CA TYR A 284 -0.72 -7.80 -3.05
C TYR A 284 -1.95 -8.70 -2.97
N PHE A 285 -3.11 -8.12 -3.27
CA PHE A 285 -4.33 -8.88 -3.48
C PHE A 285 -4.38 -9.45 -4.91
N ASP A 286 -4.52 -10.77 -5.02
CA ASP A 286 -4.79 -11.46 -6.27
C ASP A 286 -6.28 -11.79 -6.32
N GLN A 287 -7.01 -11.13 -7.22
CA GLN A 287 -8.47 -11.30 -7.34
C GLN A 287 -8.87 -12.64 -7.97
N GLU A 288 -8.02 -13.23 -8.81
CA GLU A 288 -8.31 -14.53 -9.44
C GLU A 288 -8.19 -15.67 -8.42
N LYS A 289 -7.18 -15.57 -7.53
CA LYS A 289 -7.01 -16.50 -6.41
C LYS A 289 -7.86 -16.15 -5.20
N TYR A 290 -8.37 -14.93 -5.14
CA TYR A 290 -9.08 -14.38 -3.99
C TYR A 290 -8.26 -14.54 -2.70
N ALA A 291 -7.05 -13.98 -2.72
CA ALA A 291 -6.06 -14.14 -1.66
C ALA A 291 -5.10 -12.94 -1.60
N ILE A 292 -4.49 -12.71 -0.42
CA ILE A 292 -3.24 -11.95 -0.37
C ILE A 292 -2.14 -12.91 -0.76
N CYS A 293 -1.39 -12.53 -1.79
CA CYS A 293 -0.26 -13.25 -2.30
C CYS A 293 1.03 -12.50 -1.99
N TYR A 294 2.16 -13.22 -2.06
CA TYR A 294 3.47 -12.63 -1.99
C TYR A 294 4.43 -13.23 -3.00
N ARG A 295 5.43 -12.41 -3.36
CA ARG A 295 6.63 -12.82 -4.10
C ARG A 295 7.85 -12.20 -3.46
N SER A 296 9.02 -12.79 -3.68
CA SER A 296 10.28 -12.24 -3.21
C SER A 296 11.36 -12.25 -4.30
N ALA A 297 12.30 -11.31 -4.23
CA ALA A 297 13.41 -11.23 -5.19
C ALA A 297 14.70 -10.76 -4.52
N ALA A 298 15.85 -11.25 -5.00
CA ALA A 298 17.14 -10.74 -4.53
C ALA A 298 17.46 -9.34 -5.10
N ARG A 299 16.82 -8.96 -6.21
CA ARG A 299 16.92 -7.65 -6.88
C ARG A 299 15.53 -7.23 -7.34
N ILE A 300 15.18 -5.96 -7.17
CA ILE A 300 13.86 -5.42 -7.53
C ILE A 300 13.53 -5.60 -9.02
N ASN A 301 14.55 -5.46 -9.88
CA ASN A 301 14.49 -5.65 -11.32
C ASN A 301 15.05 -7.02 -11.77
N GLY A 302 15.15 -7.97 -10.83
CA GLY A 302 15.58 -9.33 -11.08
C GLY A 302 14.41 -10.28 -11.29
N GLU A 303 14.70 -11.57 -11.17
CA GLU A 303 13.69 -12.62 -11.16
C GLU A 303 13.00 -12.67 -9.79
N TRP A 304 11.67 -12.51 -9.81
CA TRP A 304 10.81 -12.70 -8.65
C TRP A 304 10.45 -14.18 -8.52
N SER A 305 10.28 -14.65 -7.28
CA SER A 305 9.78 -15.99 -7.01
C SER A 305 8.42 -16.23 -7.68
N GLU A 306 8.06 -17.49 -7.81
CA GLU A 306 6.66 -17.87 -8.03
C GLU A 306 5.76 -17.26 -6.96
N GLU A 307 4.51 -17.02 -7.34
CA GLU A 307 3.47 -16.51 -6.47
C GLU A 307 3.07 -17.51 -5.39
N ARG A 308 3.01 -17.05 -4.14
CA ARG A 308 2.60 -17.85 -3.00
C ARG A 308 1.44 -17.17 -2.28
N ILE A 309 0.44 -17.97 -1.90
CA ILE A 309 -0.66 -17.48 -1.06
C ILE A 309 -0.13 -17.25 0.36
N LEU A 310 -0.35 -16.06 0.90
CA LEU A 310 -0.11 -15.74 2.31
C LEU A 310 -1.36 -16.04 3.14
N VAL A 311 -2.49 -15.45 2.76
CA VAL A 311 -3.80 -15.67 3.38
C VAL A 311 -4.88 -15.77 2.31
N SER A 312 -5.85 -16.65 2.51
CA SER A 312 -6.90 -16.95 1.53
C SER A 312 -8.24 -16.35 1.95
N GLY A 313 -9.09 -16.04 0.95
CA GLY A 313 -10.46 -15.62 1.21
C GLY A 313 -11.36 -16.71 1.81
N ALA A 314 -10.88 -17.95 1.93
CA ALA A 314 -11.55 -19.00 2.69
C ALA A 314 -11.32 -18.86 4.20
N ASP A 315 -10.13 -18.38 4.59
CA ASP A 315 -9.77 -18.14 6.00
C ASP A 315 -10.25 -16.76 6.46
N TYR A 316 -10.15 -15.76 5.57
CA TYR A 316 -10.50 -14.36 5.82
C TYR A 316 -11.47 -13.87 4.73
N PRO A 317 -12.79 -14.07 4.89
CA PRO A 317 -13.76 -13.74 3.86
C PRO A 317 -13.73 -12.26 3.46
N GLN A 318 -13.65 -12.02 2.15
CA GLN A 318 -13.68 -10.68 1.54
C GLN A 318 -12.51 -9.80 1.95
N LEU A 319 -11.36 -10.43 2.20
CA LEU A 319 -10.09 -9.77 2.40
C LEU A 319 -9.64 -8.97 1.15
N TYR A 320 -8.89 -7.90 1.38
CA TYR A 320 -8.11 -7.17 0.39
C TYR A 320 -7.14 -6.20 1.09
N GLY A 321 -6.18 -5.63 0.37
CA GLY A 321 -5.17 -4.75 0.97
C GLY A 321 -4.11 -5.51 1.77
N SER A 322 -2.84 -5.10 1.65
CA SER A 322 -1.74 -5.79 2.31
C SER A 322 -0.53 -4.88 2.57
N TYR A 323 -0.74 -3.80 3.30
CA TYR A 323 0.28 -2.74 3.46
C TYR A 323 1.25 -3.06 4.58
N ILE A 324 2.52 -3.25 4.23
CA ILE A 324 3.57 -3.71 5.16
C ILE A 324 3.99 -2.57 6.08
N HIS A 325 3.98 -2.83 7.40
CA HIS A 325 4.47 -1.90 8.40
C HIS A 325 6.01 -1.73 8.30
N PRO A 326 6.56 -0.52 8.15
CA PRO A 326 8.00 -0.29 7.93
C PRO A 326 8.91 -0.87 9.02
N ALA A 327 8.45 -0.90 10.28
CA ALA A 327 9.14 -1.55 11.40
C ALA A 327 9.49 -3.04 11.15
N SER A 328 8.85 -3.70 10.19
CA SER A 328 9.12 -5.09 9.82
C SER A 328 10.46 -5.30 9.10
N ALA A 329 11.07 -4.26 8.52
CA ALA A 329 12.23 -4.39 7.62
C ALA A 329 13.44 -5.12 8.25
N GLY A 330 13.64 -4.98 9.56
CA GLY A 330 14.74 -5.60 10.32
C GLY A 330 14.36 -6.82 11.17
N SER A 331 13.10 -7.27 11.12
CA SER A 331 12.54 -8.29 12.01
C SER A 331 12.48 -9.68 11.36
N ASP A 332 12.28 -10.72 12.18
CA ASP A 332 11.85 -12.05 11.70
C ASP A 332 10.32 -12.13 11.52
N ASP A 333 9.60 -11.07 11.87
CA ASP A 333 8.15 -10.95 11.69
C ASP A 333 7.81 -9.82 10.75
N LEU A 334 6.82 -10.07 9.91
CA LEU A 334 6.22 -9.09 9.03
C LEU A 334 4.81 -8.75 9.53
N TYR A 335 4.65 -7.48 9.91
CA TYR A 335 3.37 -6.89 10.26
C TYR A 335 2.81 -6.13 9.07
N TYR A 336 1.53 -6.26 8.82
CA TYR A 336 0.85 -5.60 7.70
C TYR A 336 -0.61 -5.35 8.02
N THR A 337 -1.19 -4.31 7.42
CA THR A 337 -2.63 -4.11 7.48
C THR A 337 -3.34 -4.93 6.40
N MET A 338 -4.50 -5.45 6.74
CA MET A 338 -5.41 -6.12 5.81
C MET A 338 -6.82 -5.62 6.07
N SER A 339 -7.55 -5.34 4.99
CA SER A 339 -8.96 -4.97 5.06
C SER A 339 -9.85 -6.19 4.87
N GLU A 340 -11.03 -6.16 5.46
CA GLU A 340 -12.13 -7.06 5.09
C GLU A 340 -13.35 -6.23 4.70
N TRP A 341 -13.97 -6.55 3.55
CA TRP A 341 -15.14 -5.83 3.04
C TRP A 341 -16.38 -5.96 3.94
N VAL A 342 -16.46 -7.07 4.67
CA VAL A 342 -17.37 -7.29 5.79
C VAL A 342 -16.49 -7.74 6.95
N PRO A 343 -16.32 -6.92 8.01
CA PRO A 343 -17.18 -5.82 8.42
C PRO A 343 -16.79 -4.42 7.93
N TYR A 344 -16.07 -4.28 6.81
CA TYR A 344 -15.57 -3.02 6.25
C TYR A 344 -14.64 -2.27 7.22
N ASN A 345 -13.60 -2.98 7.65
CA ASN A 345 -12.62 -2.50 8.61
C ASN A 345 -11.23 -3.08 8.34
N VAL A 346 -10.24 -2.47 8.99
CA VAL A 346 -8.82 -2.84 8.88
C VAL A 346 -8.36 -3.59 10.11
N PHE A 347 -7.54 -4.61 9.86
CA PHE A 347 -6.94 -5.48 10.86
C PHE A 347 -5.42 -5.47 10.73
N LEU A 348 -4.74 -5.61 11.86
CA LEU A 348 -3.31 -5.83 11.90
C LEU A 348 -3.06 -7.32 11.81
N MET A 349 -2.25 -7.71 10.84
CA MET A 349 -1.83 -9.08 10.59
C MET A 349 -0.35 -9.24 10.95
N ARG A 350 0.05 -10.45 11.32
CA ARG A 350 1.43 -10.87 11.52
C ARG A 350 1.70 -12.17 10.78
N THR A 351 2.91 -12.32 10.25
CA THR A 351 3.48 -13.58 9.76
C THR A 351 4.96 -13.62 10.07
N SER A 352 5.53 -14.80 10.30
CA SER A 352 6.96 -14.97 10.50
C SER A 352 7.68 -15.30 9.19
N ILE A 353 8.88 -14.77 9.01
CA ILE A 353 9.73 -14.97 7.84
C ILE A 353 10.75 -16.07 8.14
N ARG A 354 10.86 -17.07 7.26
CA ARG A 354 11.95 -18.05 7.29
C ARG A 354 12.67 -18.12 5.96
N CYS A 355 13.98 -18.42 6.00
CA CYS A 355 14.70 -18.81 4.79
C CYS A 355 14.25 -20.21 4.38
N LEU A 356 14.06 -20.44 3.08
CA LEU A 356 13.90 -21.80 2.57
C LEU A 356 15.18 -22.60 2.81
N GLU A 357 15.02 -23.83 3.28
CA GLU A 357 16.10 -24.82 3.32
C GLU A 357 16.34 -25.36 1.89
N ASP A 358 17.56 -25.80 1.62
CA ASP A 358 18.00 -26.27 0.30
C ASP A 358 17.36 -27.62 -0.10
#